data_AF-A0A842UH95-F1
#
_entry.id   AF-A0A842UH95-F1
#
_cell.length_a   1.000
_cell.length_b   1.000
_cell.length_c   1.000
_cell.angle_alpha   90.00
_cell.angle_beta   90.00
_cell.angle_gamma   90.00
#
_symmetry.space_group_name_H-M   'P 1'
#
loop_
_entity.id
_entity.type
_entity.pdbx_description
1 polymer ?
#
loop_
_entity_poly.entity_id
_entity_poly.type
_entity_poly.pdbx_seq_one_letter_code
_entity_poly.pdbx_strand_id
1 'polypeptide(L)'
;MDKYKSLSSNVIDSWIHGKDSFVYDIADVGDVDLCTYFNPETDDFGYCISGVAKRTRNPDLLFFISDQRDREISLSVYAKLLNDSNACYKISDPIQQNRCLDGVTYNLAADSSDCNSISNLTKRSYCFNELIFKEKKEKCLGVPGLPFILGDYCVNAVENDTMSFDITVCDTGIYKSRGEYHLACVAYFTGNSSICGILQKNYPYSPIPEECYNYFANERQNPGYCFKQDEKSDIRSCLSLYLGKDAVLPVCSNISDNNTRYNVPACLEKELNASESNPANTLKDCVDQLADEFGLENGLSVKGFRNKCAFYFGVKRRNETYCSELPDSEYKKLCYLLARMEVVD
;
A
#
# COMPACT_ATOMS: atom_id res chain seq x y z
N MET A 1 -7.54 18.80 44.48
CA MET A 1 -6.15 18.78 43.95
C MET A 1 -5.28 17.70 44.59
N ASP A 2 -5.44 17.37 45.88
CA ASP A 2 -4.57 16.34 46.52
C ASP A 2 -4.84 14.88 46.10
N LYS A 3 -6.05 14.54 45.60
CA LYS A 3 -6.38 13.20 45.08
C LYS A 3 -5.56 12.80 43.84
N TYR A 4 -4.89 13.75 43.18
CA TYR A 4 -4.27 13.55 41.87
C TYR A 4 -2.76 13.84 41.81
N LYS A 5 -2.13 14.14 42.96
CA LYS A 5 -0.65 14.20 43.06
C LYS A 5 0.02 12.84 42.80
N SER A 6 -0.76 11.77 42.71
CA SER A 6 -0.32 10.41 42.39
C SER A 6 -0.61 9.97 40.95
N LEU A 7 -1.20 10.83 40.09
CA LEU A 7 -1.22 10.54 38.66
C LEU A 7 0.24 10.45 38.21
N SER A 8 0.64 9.30 37.67
CA SER A 8 2.03 9.04 37.29
C SER A 8 2.53 10.15 36.36
N SER A 9 3.81 10.50 36.44
CA SER A 9 4.49 11.47 35.55
C SER A 9 4.08 11.32 34.08
N ASN A 10 3.82 10.09 33.64
CA ASN A 10 3.39 9.74 32.30
C ASN A 10 2.10 10.46 31.82
N VAL A 11 1.11 10.68 32.70
CA VAL A 11 -0.15 11.37 32.32
C VAL A 11 0.09 12.87 32.07
N ILE A 12 1.04 13.45 32.82
CA ILE A 12 1.43 14.86 32.65
C ILE A 12 2.26 15.02 31.37
N ASP A 13 3.18 14.09 31.09
CA ASP A 13 4.01 14.11 29.90
C ASP A 13 3.16 13.95 28.61
N SER A 14 2.14 13.10 28.61
CA SER A 14 1.23 12.95 27.47
C SER A 14 0.39 14.20 27.17
N TRP A 15 0.08 15.01 28.19
CA TRP A 15 -0.60 16.29 28.00
C TRP A 15 0.25 17.28 27.19
N ILE A 16 1.58 17.14 27.23
CA ILE A 16 2.55 17.95 26.49
C ILE A 16 2.70 17.45 25.03
N HIS A 17 2.48 16.15 24.78
CA HIS A 17 2.78 15.51 23.49
C HIS A 17 1.60 15.36 22.51
N GLY A 18 0.39 15.76 22.88
CA GLY A 18 -0.76 15.84 21.98
C GLY A 18 -2.06 15.38 22.61
N LYS A 19 -3.18 16.03 22.25
CA LYS A 19 -4.50 15.79 22.86
C LYS A 19 -4.98 14.34 22.75
N ASP A 20 -4.73 13.69 21.61
CA ASP A 20 -5.24 12.35 21.34
C ASP A 20 -4.60 11.30 22.25
N SER A 21 -3.30 11.40 22.53
CA SER A 21 -2.60 10.46 23.43
C SER A 21 -3.15 10.54 24.85
N PHE A 22 -3.46 11.75 25.31
CA PHE A 22 -3.92 12.00 26.66
C PHE A 22 -5.29 11.35 26.98
N VAL A 23 -6.20 11.30 26.00
CA VAL A 23 -7.51 10.64 26.17
C VAL A 23 -7.34 9.14 26.44
N TYR A 24 -6.44 8.48 25.73
CA TYR A 24 -6.18 7.05 25.89
C TYR A 24 -5.48 6.73 27.22
N ASP A 25 -4.52 7.56 27.63
CA ASP A 25 -3.82 7.37 28.90
C ASP A 25 -4.76 7.50 30.11
N ILE A 26 -5.72 8.43 30.06
CA ILE A 26 -6.76 8.53 31.09
C ILE A 26 -7.65 7.28 31.08
N ALA A 27 -8.07 6.82 29.91
CA ALA A 27 -8.91 5.63 29.80
C ALA A 27 -8.24 4.38 30.40
N ASP A 28 -6.92 4.25 30.25
CA ASP A 28 -6.15 3.11 30.76
C ASP A 28 -6.06 3.05 32.29
N VAL A 29 -6.17 4.21 32.96
CA VAL A 29 -6.30 4.29 34.43
C VAL A 29 -7.60 3.63 34.90
N GLY A 30 -8.66 3.70 34.08
CA GLY A 30 -9.96 3.11 34.40
C GLY A 30 -10.77 3.90 35.44
N ASP A 31 -10.43 5.17 35.69
CA ASP A 31 -11.19 6.05 36.58
C ASP A 31 -12.08 7.00 35.76
N VAL A 32 -13.40 6.81 35.86
CA VAL A 32 -14.39 7.59 35.12
C VAL A 32 -14.41 9.08 35.52
N ASP A 33 -14.00 9.40 36.76
CA ASP A 33 -13.94 10.78 37.24
C ASP A 33 -12.94 11.59 36.40
N LEU A 34 -11.89 10.96 35.89
CA LEU A 34 -10.91 11.61 35.04
C LEU A 34 -11.49 11.98 33.66
N CYS A 35 -12.54 11.32 33.18
CA CYS A 35 -13.17 11.72 31.93
C CYS A 35 -13.90 13.07 32.04
N THR A 36 -14.22 13.54 33.25
CA THR A 36 -14.85 14.85 33.46
C THR A 36 -13.96 16.05 33.12
N TYR A 37 -12.67 15.82 32.84
CA TYR A 37 -11.77 16.85 32.32
C TYR A 37 -12.10 17.25 30.87
N PHE A 38 -12.80 16.40 30.14
CA PHE A 38 -13.28 16.67 28.78
C PHE A 38 -14.67 17.27 28.82
N ASN A 39 -15.00 18.10 27.82
CA ASN A 39 -16.35 18.62 27.67
C ASN A 39 -17.29 17.45 27.29
N PRO A 40 -18.40 17.20 28.04
CA PRO A 40 -19.35 16.13 27.74
C PRO A 40 -19.99 16.16 26.35
N GLU A 41 -19.91 17.29 25.64
CA GLU A 41 -20.42 17.48 24.28
C GLU A 41 -19.37 17.21 23.18
N THR A 42 -18.15 16.78 23.55
CA THR A 42 -17.05 16.52 22.61
C THR A 42 -16.77 15.03 22.46
N ASP A 43 -16.28 14.64 21.28
CA ASP A 43 -15.89 13.26 20.97
C ASP A 43 -14.85 12.71 21.96
N ASP A 44 -13.93 13.55 22.45
CA ASP A 44 -12.90 13.20 23.44
C ASP A 44 -13.51 12.60 24.72
N PHE A 45 -14.64 13.15 25.19
CA PHE A 45 -15.36 12.62 26.34
C PHE A 45 -15.92 11.23 26.03
N GLY A 46 -16.53 11.06 24.85
CA GLY A 46 -17.05 9.77 24.39
C GLY A 46 -15.96 8.70 24.27
N TYR A 47 -14.79 9.06 23.73
CA TYR A 47 -13.62 8.18 23.64
C TYR A 47 -13.08 7.80 25.02
N CYS A 48 -12.95 8.76 25.93
CA CYS A 48 -12.50 8.51 27.30
C CYS A 48 -13.43 7.51 28.01
N ILE A 49 -14.74 7.80 28.04
CA ILE A 49 -15.76 6.94 28.66
C ILE A 49 -15.74 5.53 28.04
N SER A 50 -15.63 5.45 26.72
CA SER A 50 -15.55 4.16 26.01
C SER A 50 -14.32 3.35 26.39
N GLY A 51 -13.17 4.00 26.54
CA GLY A 51 -11.94 3.36 26.99
C GLY A 51 -12.03 2.87 28.43
N VAL A 52 -12.53 3.71 29.36
CA VAL A 52 -12.76 3.34 30.76
C VAL A 52 -13.75 2.17 30.86
N ALA A 53 -14.86 2.20 30.11
CA ALA A 53 -15.83 1.12 30.04
C ALA A 53 -15.17 -0.21 29.66
N LYS A 54 -14.39 -0.22 28.57
CA LYS A 54 -13.64 -1.42 28.11
C LYS A 54 -12.67 -1.92 29.18
N ARG A 55 -11.89 -1.02 29.77
CA ARG A 55 -10.87 -1.33 30.77
C ARG A 55 -11.47 -1.94 32.05
N THR A 56 -12.54 -1.33 32.54
CA THR A 56 -13.25 -1.75 33.76
C THR A 56 -14.26 -2.88 33.50
N ARG A 57 -14.47 -3.25 32.24
CA ARG A 57 -15.52 -4.18 31.79
C ARG A 57 -16.90 -3.80 32.32
N ASN A 58 -17.23 -2.51 32.29
CA ASN A 58 -18.52 -1.99 32.72
C ASN A 58 -19.22 -1.24 31.58
N PRO A 59 -20.18 -1.87 30.87
CA PRO A 59 -20.90 -1.23 29.77
C PRO A 59 -21.88 -0.14 30.24
N ASP A 60 -22.23 -0.09 31.52
CA ASP A 60 -23.13 0.95 32.05
C ASP A 60 -22.49 2.34 32.00
N LEU A 61 -21.15 2.43 32.03
CA LEU A 61 -20.44 3.69 31.88
C LEU A 61 -20.73 4.37 30.53
N LEU A 62 -21.05 3.59 29.49
CA LEU A 62 -21.37 4.14 28.16
C LEU A 62 -22.63 5.01 28.16
N PHE A 63 -23.50 4.89 29.18
CA PHE A 63 -24.65 5.78 29.35
C PHE A 63 -24.29 7.20 29.78
N PHE A 64 -23.03 7.48 30.12
CA PHE A 64 -22.54 8.86 30.27
C PHE A 64 -22.38 9.59 28.94
N ILE A 65 -22.28 8.86 27.81
CA ILE A 65 -22.25 9.46 26.48
C ILE A 65 -23.65 9.98 26.16
N SER A 66 -23.78 11.30 25.99
CA SER A 66 -25.04 12.00 25.81
C SER A 66 -25.69 11.67 24.46
N ASP A 67 -24.91 11.76 23.37
CA ASP A 67 -25.36 11.43 22.03
C ASP A 67 -25.74 9.94 21.92
N GLN A 68 -26.96 9.68 21.45
CA GLN A 68 -27.50 8.33 21.35
C GLN A 68 -26.75 7.49 20.32
N ARG A 69 -26.39 8.08 19.18
CA ARG A 69 -25.71 7.36 18.11
C ARG A 69 -24.30 6.96 18.55
N ASP A 70 -23.55 7.86 19.17
CA ASP A 70 -22.20 7.57 19.65
C ASP A 70 -22.20 6.56 20.79
N ARG A 71 -23.19 6.64 21.69
CA ARG A 71 -23.41 5.64 22.74
C ARG A 71 -23.67 4.25 22.14
N GLU A 72 -24.53 4.14 21.15
CA GLU A 72 -24.85 2.86 20.49
C GLU A 72 -23.67 2.28 19.71
N ILE A 73 -22.91 3.13 19.01
CA ILE A 73 -21.65 2.75 18.36
C ILE A 73 -20.66 2.21 19.41
N SER A 74 -20.51 2.93 20.52
CA SER A 74 -19.61 2.55 21.60
C SER A 74 -20.02 1.23 22.28
N LEU A 75 -21.32 1.01 22.48
CA LEU A 75 -21.89 -0.27 22.95
C LEU A 75 -21.57 -1.40 21.97
N SER A 76 -21.71 -1.17 20.66
CA SER A 76 -21.39 -2.16 19.63
C SER A 76 -19.92 -2.54 19.62
N VAL A 77 -19.02 -1.55 19.71
CA VAL A 77 -17.57 -1.79 19.80
C VAL A 77 -17.20 -2.51 21.10
N TYR A 78 -17.77 -2.10 22.23
CA TYR A 78 -17.58 -2.75 23.53
C TYR A 78 -17.98 -4.23 23.48
N ALA A 79 -19.20 -4.50 23.00
CA ALA A 79 -19.75 -5.85 22.89
C ALA A 79 -18.85 -6.75 22.05
N LYS A 80 -18.40 -6.27 20.88
CA LYS A 80 -17.50 -7.02 20.00
C LYS A 80 -16.14 -7.30 20.64
N LEU A 81 -15.51 -6.31 21.27
CA LEU A 81 -14.17 -6.47 21.86
C LEU A 81 -14.15 -7.43 23.06
N LEU A 82 -15.23 -7.45 23.83
CA LEU A 82 -15.33 -8.26 25.05
C LEU A 82 -16.22 -9.50 24.89
N ASN A 83 -16.72 -9.75 23.67
CA ASN A 83 -17.68 -10.80 23.37
C ASN A 83 -18.95 -10.77 24.27
N ASP A 84 -19.39 -9.56 24.64
CA ASP A 84 -20.54 -9.35 25.54
C ASP A 84 -21.81 -9.06 24.74
N SER A 85 -22.59 -10.10 24.43
CA SER A 85 -23.87 -9.95 23.74
C SER A 85 -24.92 -9.19 24.56
N ASN A 86 -24.79 -9.13 25.89
CA ASN A 86 -25.71 -8.36 26.73
C ASN A 86 -25.57 -6.86 26.50
N ALA A 87 -24.37 -6.38 26.19
CA ALA A 87 -24.16 -4.99 25.79
C ALA A 87 -24.92 -4.64 24.50
N CYS A 88 -25.08 -5.57 23.55
CA CYS A 88 -25.89 -5.34 22.36
C CYS A 88 -27.37 -5.12 22.68
N TYR A 89 -27.93 -5.81 23.68
CA TYR A 89 -29.33 -5.62 24.07
C TYR A 89 -29.61 -4.25 24.71
N LYS A 90 -28.58 -3.49 25.06
CA LYS A 90 -28.69 -2.10 25.52
C LYS A 90 -28.81 -1.08 24.38
N ILE A 91 -28.61 -1.50 23.13
CA ILE A 91 -28.81 -0.68 21.93
C ILE A 91 -30.30 -0.60 21.62
N SER A 92 -30.81 0.62 21.43
CA SER A 92 -32.25 0.87 21.26
C SER A 92 -32.71 0.73 19.82
N ASP A 93 -31.87 1.09 18.83
CA ASP A 93 -32.17 0.84 17.42
C ASP A 93 -32.08 -0.67 17.09
N PRO A 94 -33.18 -1.32 16.66
CA PRO A 94 -33.17 -2.75 16.35
C PRO A 94 -32.20 -3.11 15.22
N ILE A 95 -31.93 -2.21 14.27
CA ILE A 95 -31.00 -2.47 13.17
C ILE A 95 -29.57 -2.51 13.70
N GLN A 96 -29.16 -1.51 14.48
CA GLN A 96 -27.85 -1.50 15.13
C GLN A 96 -27.69 -2.62 16.17
N GLN A 97 -28.73 -2.94 16.94
CA GLN A 97 -28.71 -4.06 17.88
C GLN A 97 -28.43 -5.39 17.15
N ASN A 98 -29.13 -5.65 16.05
CA ASN A 98 -28.89 -6.85 15.25
C ASN A 98 -27.47 -6.87 14.65
N ARG A 99 -26.96 -5.72 14.16
CA ARG A 99 -25.56 -5.62 13.67
C ARG A 99 -24.53 -5.85 14.77
N CYS A 100 -24.82 -5.40 15.99
CA CYS A 100 -23.98 -5.67 17.16
C CYS A 100 -23.95 -7.16 17.48
N LEU A 101 -25.12 -7.80 17.58
CA LEU A 101 -25.24 -9.23 17.86
C LEU A 101 -24.53 -10.08 16.80
N ASP A 102 -24.68 -9.71 15.53
CA ASP A 102 -23.97 -10.35 14.43
C ASP A 102 -22.45 -10.23 14.62
N GLY A 103 -21.94 -9.03 14.92
CA GLY A 103 -20.51 -8.83 15.16
C GLY A 103 -19.97 -9.56 16.39
N VAL A 104 -20.73 -9.67 17.47
CA VAL A 104 -20.35 -10.48 18.65
C VAL A 104 -20.29 -11.96 18.27
N THR A 105 -21.27 -12.45 17.52
CA THR A 105 -21.31 -13.84 17.05
C THR A 105 -20.08 -14.16 16.19
N TYR A 106 -19.68 -13.25 15.30
CA TYR A 106 -18.49 -13.43 14.46
C TYR A 106 -17.18 -13.34 15.26
N ASN A 107 -17.13 -12.48 16.27
CA ASN A 107 -15.96 -12.40 17.15
C ASN A 107 -15.82 -13.62 18.08
N LEU A 108 -16.93 -14.27 18.43
CA LEU A 108 -16.93 -15.51 19.20
C LEU A 108 -16.56 -16.75 18.40
N ALA A 109 -16.76 -16.74 17.08
CA ALA A 109 -16.31 -17.84 16.25
C ALA A 109 -14.79 -18.01 16.40
N ALA A 110 -14.40 -19.17 16.91
CA ALA A 110 -13.02 -19.61 17.05
C ALA A 110 -12.61 -20.44 15.83
N ASP A 111 -13.55 -21.21 15.26
CA ASP A 111 -13.31 -22.00 14.06
C ASP A 111 -14.54 -22.09 13.13
N SER A 112 -14.32 -22.70 11.96
CA SER A 112 -15.32 -22.89 10.93
C SER A 112 -16.60 -23.60 11.39
N SER A 113 -16.54 -24.43 12.44
CA SER A 113 -17.69 -25.15 12.97
C SER A 113 -18.66 -24.22 13.69
N ASP A 114 -18.16 -23.17 14.37
CA ASP A 114 -18.99 -22.16 15.00
C ASP A 114 -19.85 -21.42 13.96
N CYS A 115 -19.27 -21.06 12.82
CA CYS A 115 -20.00 -20.40 11.74
C CYS A 115 -21.04 -21.32 11.09
N ASN A 116 -20.77 -22.62 10.98
CA ASN A 116 -21.72 -23.58 10.41
C ASN A 116 -23.04 -23.68 11.20
N SER A 117 -23.02 -23.34 12.49
CA SER A 117 -24.22 -23.31 13.34
C SER A 117 -25.17 -22.14 13.03
N ILE A 118 -24.72 -21.13 12.26
CA ILE A 118 -25.52 -19.96 11.90
C ILE A 118 -26.48 -20.33 10.76
N SER A 119 -27.79 -20.33 11.06
CA SER A 119 -28.84 -20.73 10.12
C SER A 119 -29.06 -19.73 8.96
N ASN A 120 -28.80 -18.44 9.19
CA ASN A 120 -28.92 -17.42 8.16
C ASN A 120 -27.68 -17.43 7.25
N LEU A 121 -27.89 -17.71 5.95
CA LEU A 121 -26.81 -17.84 4.96
C LEU A 121 -25.91 -16.60 4.89
N THR A 122 -26.49 -15.40 4.84
CA THR A 122 -25.75 -14.14 4.77
C THR A 122 -24.87 -13.97 6.00
N LYS A 123 -25.44 -14.20 7.20
CA LYS A 123 -24.69 -14.08 8.45
C LYS A 123 -23.59 -15.14 8.57
N ARG A 124 -23.89 -16.37 8.16
CA ARG A 124 -22.91 -17.45 8.11
C ARG A 124 -21.73 -17.10 7.21
N SER A 125 -21.98 -16.53 6.03
CA SER A 125 -20.92 -16.04 5.15
C SER A 125 -20.07 -14.95 5.81
N TYR A 126 -20.69 -13.97 6.48
CA TYR A 126 -19.94 -12.96 7.24
C TYR A 126 -19.08 -13.55 8.35
N CYS A 127 -19.59 -14.56 9.07
CA CYS A 127 -18.84 -15.26 10.11
C CYS A 127 -17.57 -15.92 9.56
N PHE A 128 -17.69 -16.63 8.42
CA PHE A 128 -16.54 -17.22 7.76
C PHE A 128 -15.53 -16.15 7.33
N ASN A 129 -15.99 -15.05 6.77
CA ASN A 129 -15.10 -13.96 6.38
C ASN A 129 -14.30 -13.43 7.59
N GLU A 130 -14.94 -13.18 8.74
CA GLU A 130 -14.27 -12.71 9.95
C GLU A 130 -13.26 -13.71 10.54
N LEU A 131 -13.58 -15.02 10.56
CA LEU A 131 -12.62 -16.06 10.95
C LEU A 131 -11.38 -16.04 10.07
N ILE A 132 -11.59 -15.91 8.77
CA ILE A 132 -10.50 -15.88 7.79
C ILE A 132 -9.68 -14.59 7.96
N PHE A 133 -10.33 -13.43 8.21
CA PHE A 133 -9.63 -12.20 8.57
C PHE A 133 -8.76 -12.39 9.81
N LYS A 134 -9.26 -13.04 10.86
CA LYS A 134 -8.48 -13.34 12.08
C LYS A 134 -7.27 -14.24 11.82
N GLU A 135 -7.43 -15.34 11.08
CA GLU A 135 -6.34 -16.28 10.80
C GLU A 135 -5.31 -15.73 9.80
N LYS A 136 -5.72 -14.89 8.83
CA LYS A 136 -4.87 -14.47 7.70
C LYS A 136 -4.33 -13.06 7.80
N LYS A 137 -4.78 -12.24 8.75
CA LYS A 137 -4.15 -10.94 9.06
C LYS A 137 -2.64 -11.07 9.27
N GLU A 138 -2.18 -12.16 9.89
CA GLU A 138 -0.75 -12.44 10.06
C GLU A 138 -0.02 -12.79 8.75
N LYS A 139 -0.71 -13.38 7.76
CA LYS A 139 -0.12 -13.73 6.45
C LYS A 139 -0.15 -12.56 5.45
N CYS A 140 -1.17 -11.72 5.48
CA CYS A 140 -1.35 -10.61 4.54
C CYS A 140 -0.52 -9.37 4.89
N LEU A 141 -0.24 -9.13 6.19
CA LEU A 141 0.59 -8.01 6.64
C LEU A 141 2.09 -8.15 6.30
N GLY A 142 2.52 -9.32 5.79
CA GLY A 142 3.89 -9.57 5.39
C GLY A 142 4.24 -9.18 3.95
N VAL A 143 3.30 -8.65 3.17
CA VAL A 143 3.55 -8.28 1.76
C VAL A 143 3.90 -6.79 1.63
N PRO A 144 5.16 -6.44 1.31
CA PRO A 144 5.55 -5.05 1.14
C PRO A 144 4.88 -4.43 -0.10
N GLY A 145 4.13 -3.34 0.09
CA GLY A 145 3.65 -2.51 -1.02
C GLY A 145 2.27 -2.84 -1.57
N LEU A 146 1.48 -3.71 -0.93
CA LEU A 146 0.05 -3.83 -1.24
C LEU A 146 -0.70 -2.62 -0.63
N PRO A 147 -1.42 -1.81 -1.42
CA PRO A 147 -2.37 -0.83 -0.89
C PRO A 147 -3.33 -1.49 0.10
N PHE A 148 -3.66 -0.80 1.20
CA PHE A 148 -4.58 -1.28 2.25
C PHE A 148 -5.90 -1.84 1.69
N ILE A 149 -6.38 -1.24 0.59
CA ILE A 149 -7.59 -1.67 -0.14
C ILE A 149 -7.46 -3.11 -0.67
N LEU A 150 -6.28 -3.55 -1.11
CA LEU A 150 -6.03 -4.91 -1.56
C LEU A 150 -5.94 -5.93 -0.42
N GLY A 151 -5.74 -5.49 0.83
CA GLY A 151 -5.73 -6.36 2.01
C GLY A 151 -7.07 -7.06 2.24
N ASP A 152 -8.17 -6.32 2.12
CA ASP A 152 -9.53 -6.88 2.25
C ASP A 152 -9.87 -7.82 1.08
N TYR A 153 -9.36 -7.55 -0.13
CA TYR A 153 -9.55 -8.41 -1.30
C TYR A 153 -8.67 -9.65 -1.29
N CYS A 154 -7.48 -9.53 -0.73
CA CYS A 154 -6.52 -10.59 -0.51
C CYS A 154 -7.11 -11.64 0.43
N VAL A 155 -7.73 -11.22 1.53
CA VAL A 155 -8.48 -12.11 2.43
C VAL A 155 -9.58 -12.85 1.66
N ASN A 156 -10.29 -12.16 0.77
CA ASN A 156 -11.33 -12.77 -0.08
C ASN A 156 -10.77 -13.69 -1.20
N ALA A 157 -9.53 -13.52 -1.64
CA ALA A 157 -8.92 -14.38 -2.67
C ALA A 157 -8.34 -15.68 -2.07
N VAL A 158 -7.85 -15.63 -0.83
CA VAL A 158 -7.46 -16.83 -0.08
C VAL A 158 -8.70 -17.58 0.46
N GLU A 159 -9.92 -17.07 0.29
CA GLU A 159 -11.19 -17.76 0.63
C GLU A 159 -11.33 -19.15 -0.02
N ASN A 160 -10.60 -19.44 -1.11
CA ASN A 160 -10.88 -20.58 -1.98
C ASN A 160 -9.76 -21.63 -2.10
N ASP A 161 -8.92 -21.86 -1.08
CA ASP A 161 -7.86 -22.91 -1.15
C ASP A 161 -8.39 -24.35 -1.39
N THR A 162 -9.71 -24.59 -1.34
CA THR A 162 -10.34 -25.87 -1.72
C THR A 162 -11.08 -25.87 -3.05
N MET A 163 -11.29 -24.72 -3.67
CA MET A 163 -11.70 -24.64 -5.06
C MET A 163 -10.44 -24.38 -5.87
N SER A 164 -10.18 -25.17 -6.91
CA SER A 164 -9.28 -24.72 -7.97
C SER A 164 -9.51 -23.24 -8.23
N PHE A 165 -8.45 -22.43 -8.34
CA PHE A 165 -8.52 -21.01 -8.74
C PHE A 165 -9.18 -20.89 -10.12
N ASP A 166 -10.49 -21.11 -10.13
CA ASP A 166 -11.34 -21.18 -11.29
C ASP A 166 -11.82 -19.76 -11.52
N ILE A 167 -11.15 -19.14 -12.48
CA ILE A 167 -11.37 -17.78 -12.94
C ILE A 167 -12.85 -17.53 -13.27
N THR A 168 -13.63 -18.59 -13.54
CA THR A 168 -15.07 -18.49 -13.81
C THR A 168 -15.89 -17.98 -12.61
N VAL A 169 -15.42 -18.12 -11.38
CA VAL A 169 -16.11 -17.58 -10.18
C VAL A 169 -16.17 -16.05 -10.24
N CYS A 170 -15.13 -15.41 -10.77
CA CYS A 170 -15.07 -13.95 -10.94
C CYS A 170 -16.09 -13.43 -11.98
N ASP A 171 -16.55 -14.28 -12.89
CA ASP A 171 -17.53 -13.93 -13.93
C ASP A 171 -18.98 -14.01 -13.44
N THR A 172 -19.23 -14.53 -12.24
CA THR A 172 -20.60 -14.71 -11.71
C THR A 172 -21.05 -13.54 -10.82
N GLY A 173 -22.15 -12.90 -11.25
CA GLY A 173 -23.13 -12.08 -10.49
C GLY A 173 -22.65 -11.11 -9.40
N ILE A 174 -22.12 -11.63 -8.30
CA ILE A 174 -21.84 -10.88 -7.07
C ILE A 174 -20.47 -10.18 -7.15
N TYR A 175 -19.49 -10.78 -7.85
CA TYR A 175 -18.13 -10.24 -7.93
C TYR A 175 -17.87 -9.41 -9.18
N LYS A 176 -18.83 -9.33 -10.12
CA LYS A 176 -18.63 -8.67 -11.42
C LYS A 176 -18.21 -7.20 -11.33
N SER A 177 -18.69 -6.47 -10.32
CA SER A 177 -18.32 -5.06 -10.10
C SER A 177 -16.92 -4.88 -9.50
N ARG A 178 -16.27 -5.95 -9.04
CA ARG A 178 -14.96 -5.93 -8.36
C ARG A 178 -14.00 -7.04 -8.82
N GLY A 179 -14.31 -7.71 -9.94
CA GLY A 179 -13.59 -8.90 -10.41
C GLY A 179 -12.11 -8.62 -10.71
N GLU A 180 -11.79 -7.39 -11.07
CA GLU A 180 -10.42 -6.93 -11.33
C GLU A 180 -9.48 -7.04 -10.11
N TYR A 181 -9.92 -6.62 -8.91
CA TYR A 181 -9.09 -6.74 -7.70
C TYR A 181 -8.89 -8.20 -7.30
N HIS A 182 -9.92 -9.03 -7.45
CA HIS A 182 -9.84 -10.45 -7.12
C HIS A 182 -8.83 -11.17 -8.02
N LEU A 183 -8.93 -10.96 -9.34
CA LEU A 183 -7.99 -11.56 -10.29
C LEU A 183 -6.55 -11.10 -10.04
N ALA A 184 -6.33 -9.84 -9.63
CA ALA A 184 -5.00 -9.35 -9.29
C ALA A 184 -4.44 -10.06 -8.06
N CYS A 185 -5.25 -10.27 -7.02
CA CYS A 185 -4.87 -11.07 -5.86
C CYS A 185 -4.59 -12.53 -6.24
N VAL A 186 -5.41 -13.15 -7.10
CA VAL A 186 -5.14 -14.52 -7.57
C VAL A 186 -3.82 -14.58 -8.33
N ALA A 187 -3.55 -13.62 -9.21
CA ALA A 187 -2.27 -13.52 -9.92
C ALA A 187 -1.11 -13.47 -8.92
N TYR A 188 -1.19 -12.58 -7.93
CA TYR A 188 -0.21 -12.43 -6.86
C TYR A 188 0.08 -13.76 -6.14
N PHE A 189 -0.96 -14.41 -5.61
CA PHE A 189 -0.79 -15.59 -4.74
C PHE A 189 -0.36 -16.84 -5.50
N THR A 190 -0.93 -17.04 -6.68
CA THR A 190 -0.55 -18.18 -7.53
C THR A 190 0.81 -17.96 -8.20
N GLY A 191 1.33 -16.73 -8.17
CA GLY A 191 2.47 -16.34 -8.99
C GLY A 191 2.19 -16.43 -10.49
N ASN A 192 0.92 -16.51 -10.90
CA ASN A 192 0.55 -16.69 -12.30
C ASN A 192 0.29 -15.35 -13.00
N SER A 193 1.35 -14.80 -13.59
CA SER A 193 1.28 -13.56 -14.39
C SER A 193 0.33 -13.62 -15.60
N SER A 194 -0.10 -14.80 -16.07
CA SER A 194 -1.04 -14.89 -17.18
C SER A 194 -2.39 -14.27 -16.84
N ILE A 195 -2.72 -14.19 -15.55
CA ILE A 195 -3.95 -13.59 -15.05
C ILE A 195 -3.94 -12.07 -15.24
N CYS A 196 -2.76 -11.41 -15.19
CA CYS A 196 -2.65 -10.00 -15.53
C CYS A 196 -3.07 -9.73 -16.99
N GLY A 197 -2.83 -10.68 -17.91
CA GLY A 197 -3.30 -10.57 -19.30
C GLY A 197 -4.81 -10.77 -19.46
N ILE A 198 -5.41 -11.63 -18.62
CA ILE A 198 -6.88 -11.79 -18.56
C ILE A 198 -7.52 -10.52 -18.02
N LEU A 199 -6.93 -9.93 -16.97
CA LEU A 199 -7.30 -8.64 -16.41
C LEU A 199 -7.31 -7.55 -17.46
N GLN A 200 -6.21 -7.40 -18.19
CA GLN A 200 -6.06 -6.39 -19.24
C GLN A 200 -7.12 -6.56 -20.34
N LYS A 201 -7.41 -7.80 -20.74
CA LYS A 201 -8.43 -8.09 -21.75
C LYS A 201 -9.85 -7.78 -21.29
N ASN A 202 -10.18 -8.12 -20.04
CA ASN A 202 -11.54 -8.00 -19.51
C ASN A 202 -11.82 -6.61 -18.92
N TYR A 203 -10.78 -5.89 -18.49
CA TYR A 203 -10.85 -4.59 -17.82
C TYR A 203 -9.82 -3.61 -18.40
N PRO A 204 -9.92 -3.27 -19.71
CA PRO A 204 -8.88 -2.50 -20.41
C PRO A 204 -8.73 -1.05 -19.95
N TYR A 205 -9.69 -0.51 -19.17
CA TYR A 205 -9.65 0.85 -18.62
C TYR A 205 -9.30 0.89 -17.13
N SER A 206 -9.03 -0.27 -16.54
CA SER A 206 -8.64 -0.39 -15.14
C SER A 206 -7.13 -0.22 -15.01
N PRO A 207 -6.60 0.47 -13.98
CA PRO A 207 -5.16 0.53 -13.72
C PRO A 207 -4.62 -0.80 -13.14
N ILE A 208 -5.49 -1.71 -12.72
CA ILE A 208 -5.13 -2.95 -12.01
C ILE A 208 -4.26 -3.92 -12.83
N PRO A 209 -4.49 -4.14 -14.14
CA PRO A 209 -3.60 -4.97 -14.94
C PRO A 209 -2.16 -4.44 -14.97
N GLU A 210 -1.97 -3.12 -14.99
CA GLU A 210 -0.65 -2.49 -14.95
C GLU A 210 0.01 -2.69 -13.59
N GLU A 211 -0.71 -2.42 -12.50
CA GLU A 211 -0.25 -2.69 -11.14
C GLU A 211 0.13 -4.16 -10.93
N CYS A 212 -0.65 -5.08 -11.52
CA CYS A 212 -0.36 -6.52 -11.53
C CYS A 212 1.00 -6.81 -12.17
N TYR A 213 1.25 -6.28 -13.37
CA TYR A 213 2.55 -6.47 -14.04
C TYR A 213 3.71 -5.75 -13.32
N ASN A 214 3.48 -4.56 -12.75
CA ASN A 214 4.47 -3.83 -11.97
C ASN A 214 4.93 -4.65 -10.75
N TYR A 215 3.97 -5.27 -10.06
CA TYR A 215 4.24 -6.17 -8.96
C TYR A 215 5.11 -7.35 -9.39
N PHE A 216 4.74 -8.06 -10.47
CA PHE A 216 5.52 -9.18 -10.96
C PHE A 216 6.91 -8.78 -11.42
N ALA A 217 7.05 -7.63 -12.09
CA ALA A 217 8.33 -7.09 -12.48
C ALA A 217 9.23 -6.91 -11.26
N ASN A 218 8.71 -6.25 -10.23
CA ASN A 218 9.44 -5.97 -9.00
C ASN A 218 9.78 -7.25 -8.20
N GLU A 219 8.80 -8.09 -7.88
CA GLU A 219 9.07 -9.24 -7.00
C GLU A 219 9.82 -10.38 -7.65
N ARG A 220 9.61 -10.62 -8.94
CA ARG A 220 10.36 -11.66 -9.65
C ARG A 220 11.69 -11.15 -10.20
N GLN A 221 12.02 -9.89 -9.94
CA GLN A 221 13.21 -9.23 -10.48
C GLN A 221 13.31 -9.46 -12.01
N ASN A 222 12.19 -9.31 -12.72
CA ASN A 222 12.09 -9.60 -14.15
C ASN A 222 11.39 -8.44 -14.91
N PRO A 223 12.15 -7.57 -15.59
CA PRO A 223 11.58 -6.43 -16.33
C PRO A 223 10.74 -6.87 -17.54
N GLY A 224 10.82 -8.15 -17.94
CA GLY A 224 9.99 -8.76 -18.98
C GLY A 224 8.48 -8.59 -18.74
N TYR A 225 8.05 -8.46 -17.48
CA TYR A 225 6.65 -8.22 -17.14
C TYR A 225 6.20 -6.80 -17.49
N CYS A 226 7.08 -5.80 -17.44
CA CYS A 226 6.74 -4.44 -17.86
C CYS A 226 6.35 -4.38 -19.33
N PHE A 227 7.03 -5.16 -20.19
CA PHE A 227 6.76 -5.18 -21.63
C PHE A 227 5.49 -5.93 -22.03
N LYS A 228 4.75 -6.51 -21.07
CA LYS A 228 3.44 -7.12 -21.31
C LYS A 228 2.29 -6.11 -21.21
N GLN A 229 2.57 -4.87 -20.83
CA GLN A 229 1.58 -3.78 -20.78
C GLN A 229 1.37 -3.21 -22.19
N ASP A 230 0.13 -2.80 -22.52
CA ASP A 230 -0.23 -2.29 -23.85
C ASP A 230 0.16 -0.82 -24.04
N GLU A 231 0.18 -0.04 -22.96
CA GLU A 231 0.44 1.39 -23.00
C GLU A 231 1.91 1.74 -22.71
N LYS A 232 2.48 2.60 -23.56
CA LYS A 232 3.90 2.98 -23.50
C LYS A 232 4.25 3.79 -22.25
N SER A 233 3.32 4.57 -21.73
CA SER A 233 3.45 5.32 -20.47
C SER A 233 3.72 4.38 -19.31
N ASP A 234 3.01 3.26 -19.27
CA ASP A 234 2.98 2.39 -18.11
C ASP A 234 4.19 1.45 -18.09
N ILE A 235 4.67 1.05 -19.28
CA ILE A 235 5.98 0.40 -19.42
C ILE A 235 7.08 1.25 -18.78
N ARG A 236 7.07 2.58 -18.97
CA ARG A 236 8.07 3.49 -18.38
C ARG A 236 7.94 3.56 -16.87
N SER A 237 6.73 3.69 -16.35
CA SER A 237 6.45 3.70 -14.91
C SER A 237 6.89 2.39 -14.25
N CYS A 238 6.55 1.25 -14.85
CA CYS A 238 6.96 -0.09 -14.42
C CYS A 238 8.48 -0.23 -14.33
N LEU A 239 9.17 0.13 -15.42
CA LEU A 239 10.63 0.07 -15.46
C LEU A 239 11.24 1.03 -14.45
N SER A 240 10.71 2.23 -14.28
CA SER A 240 11.23 3.19 -13.29
C SER A 240 11.14 2.65 -11.86
N LEU A 241 10.00 2.03 -11.51
CA LEU A 241 9.81 1.36 -10.22
C LEU A 241 10.79 0.20 -10.02
N TYR A 242 10.93 -0.65 -11.05
CA TYR A 242 11.85 -1.77 -11.05
C TYR A 242 13.32 -1.33 -10.86
N LEU A 243 13.74 -0.30 -11.61
CA LEU A 243 15.12 0.19 -11.64
C LEU A 243 15.51 0.98 -10.38
N GLY A 244 14.52 1.55 -9.69
CA GLY A 244 14.72 2.30 -8.45
C GLY A 244 15.15 1.44 -7.26
N LYS A 245 14.78 0.15 -7.23
CA LYS A 245 14.93 -0.66 -6.01
C LYS A 245 16.28 -1.32 -5.81
N ASP A 246 16.92 -1.93 -6.81
CA ASP A 246 18.29 -2.49 -6.74
C ASP A 246 18.67 -3.13 -8.09
N ALA A 247 18.68 -2.36 -9.18
CA ALA A 247 18.92 -2.90 -10.51
C ALA A 247 20.30 -3.58 -10.63
N VAL A 248 20.27 -4.89 -10.90
CA VAL A 248 21.45 -5.69 -11.28
C VAL A 248 21.68 -5.56 -12.80
N LEU A 249 22.94 -5.65 -13.22
CA LEU A 249 23.43 -5.51 -14.61
C LEU A 249 22.58 -6.12 -15.75
N PRO A 250 21.90 -7.29 -15.64
CA PRO A 250 21.32 -7.98 -16.79
C PRO A 250 20.14 -7.26 -17.47
N VAL A 251 19.63 -6.18 -16.89
CA VAL A 251 18.36 -5.57 -17.29
C VAL A 251 18.48 -4.90 -18.65
N CYS A 252 19.53 -4.10 -18.87
CA CYS A 252 19.68 -3.39 -20.14
C CYS A 252 20.00 -4.37 -21.28
N SER A 253 20.80 -5.42 -21.01
CA SER A 253 21.22 -6.39 -22.02
C SER A 253 20.07 -7.22 -22.60
N ASN A 254 18.96 -7.36 -21.86
CA ASN A 254 17.77 -8.11 -22.27
C ASN A 254 16.74 -7.28 -23.05
N ILE A 255 16.96 -5.98 -23.21
CA ILE A 255 16.07 -5.08 -23.97
C ILE A 255 16.43 -5.20 -25.46
N SER A 256 15.50 -5.68 -26.29
CA SER A 256 15.71 -5.70 -27.75
C SER A 256 15.53 -4.30 -28.33
N ASP A 257 16.47 -3.84 -29.16
CA ASP A 257 16.49 -2.48 -29.74
C ASP A 257 15.46 -2.25 -30.86
N ASN A 258 14.53 -3.18 -31.06
CA ASN A 258 13.80 -3.28 -32.31
C ASN A 258 12.74 -2.22 -32.60
N ASN A 259 12.48 -1.18 -31.77
CA ASN A 259 11.44 -0.23 -32.18
C ASN A 259 11.35 1.19 -31.62
N THR A 260 12.43 1.88 -31.24
CA THR A 260 12.28 3.33 -30.94
C THR A 260 13.51 4.16 -31.30
N ARG A 261 13.32 5.15 -32.19
CA ARG A 261 14.25 6.27 -32.39
C ARG A 261 13.88 7.38 -31.41
N TYR A 262 14.82 7.81 -30.59
CA TYR A 262 14.69 9.01 -29.76
C TYR A 262 16.03 9.75 -29.72
N ASN A 263 15.99 11.08 -29.70
CA ASN A 263 17.16 11.96 -29.72
C ASN A 263 17.66 12.32 -28.31
N VAL A 264 18.83 12.94 -28.21
CA VAL A 264 19.49 13.48 -26.99
C VAL A 264 19.28 15.02 -26.95
N PRO A 265 19.46 15.70 -25.80
CA PRO A 265 19.29 17.15 -25.70
C PRO A 265 20.51 17.99 -26.13
N ALA A 266 20.24 19.24 -26.53
CA ALA A 266 21.19 20.19 -27.10
C ALA A 266 22.31 20.68 -26.15
N CYS A 267 22.22 20.47 -24.83
CA CYS A 267 23.26 20.92 -23.89
C CYS A 267 24.62 20.23 -24.14
N LEU A 268 24.60 19.01 -24.66
CA LEU A 268 25.79 18.21 -24.96
C LEU A 268 26.59 18.68 -26.18
N GLU A 269 25.96 19.26 -27.20
CA GLU A 269 26.66 19.80 -28.37
C GLU A 269 27.45 21.07 -28.05
N LYS A 270 27.02 21.82 -27.04
CA LYS A 270 27.64 23.09 -26.64
C LYS A 270 28.93 22.87 -25.84
N GLU A 271 28.95 21.86 -24.97
CA GLU A 271 30.12 21.50 -24.14
C GLU A 271 31.22 20.79 -24.93
N LEU A 272 30.88 19.93 -25.90
CA LEU A 272 31.88 19.31 -26.80
C LEU A 272 32.67 20.33 -27.65
N ASN A 273 32.11 21.54 -27.82
CA ASN A 273 32.71 22.63 -28.59
C ASN A 273 33.24 23.79 -27.73
N ALA A 274 33.02 23.78 -26.41
CA ALA A 274 33.48 24.81 -25.50
C ALA A 274 34.82 24.42 -24.87
N SER A 275 35.93 24.84 -25.51
CA SER A 275 37.22 24.84 -24.82
C SER A 275 37.27 26.02 -23.84
N GLU A 276 37.61 25.72 -22.58
CA GLU A 276 38.10 26.68 -21.59
C GLU A 276 37.05 27.56 -20.85
N SER A 277 36.19 26.95 -20.02
CA SER A 277 35.91 27.50 -18.67
C SER A 277 35.16 26.49 -17.78
N ASN A 278 35.72 26.27 -16.59
CA ASN A 278 35.26 25.49 -15.43
C ASN A 278 34.09 24.46 -15.62
N PRO A 279 34.39 23.22 -16.04
CA PRO A 279 33.39 22.22 -16.45
C PRO A 279 32.56 21.59 -15.32
N ALA A 280 32.96 21.76 -14.04
CA ALA A 280 32.33 21.01 -12.95
C ALA A 280 30.92 21.50 -12.56
N ASN A 281 30.68 22.81 -12.60
CA ASN A 281 29.36 23.38 -12.25
C ASN A 281 28.38 23.29 -13.44
N THR A 282 28.88 23.51 -14.66
CA THR A 282 28.08 23.46 -15.90
C THR A 282 27.64 22.04 -16.28
N LEU A 283 28.47 21.03 -15.97
CA LEU A 283 28.11 19.64 -16.22
C LEU A 283 27.11 19.10 -15.20
N LYS A 284 27.16 19.58 -13.94
CA LYS A 284 26.11 19.32 -12.95
C LYS A 284 24.79 19.91 -13.42
N ASP A 285 24.79 21.16 -13.88
CA ASP A 285 23.60 21.82 -14.44
C ASP A 285 23.06 21.10 -15.70
N CYS A 286 23.92 20.54 -16.57
CA CYS A 286 23.48 19.74 -17.73
C CYS A 286 23.04 18.32 -17.32
N VAL A 287 23.57 17.72 -16.26
CA VAL A 287 23.07 16.45 -15.68
C VAL A 287 21.71 16.65 -15.01
N ASP A 288 21.51 17.77 -14.32
CA ASP A 288 20.25 18.16 -13.71
C ASP A 288 19.22 18.56 -14.79
N GLN A 289 19.63 19.27 -15.85
CA GLN A 289 18.80 19.47 -17.05
C GLN A 289 18.50 18.18 -17.80
N LEU A 290 19.42 17.21 -17.88
CA LEU A 290 19.16 15.90 -18.49
C LEU A 290 18.17 15.07 -17.65
N ALA A 291 18.10 15.31 -16.35
CA ALA A 291 17.09 14.73 -15.47
C ALA A 291 15.72 15.41 -15.65
N ASP A 292 15.69 16.73 -15.86
CA ASP A 292 14.48 17.52 -16.09
C ASP A 292 13.93 17.45 -17.55
N GLU A 293 14.79 17.31 -18.57
CA GLU A 293 14.47 17.29 -20.02
C GLU A 293 14.17 15.89 -20.58
N PHE A 294 13.75 14.93 -19.76
CA PHE A 294 13.06 13.73 -20.28
C PHE A 294 11.66 14.04 -20.90
N GLY A 295 11.33 15.33 -21.10
CA GLY A 295 10.51 15.85 -22.21
C GLY A 295 11.40 16.49 -23.31
N LEU A 296 11.44 15.85 -24.49
CA LEU A 296 12.49 15.95 -25.53
C LEU A 296 12.25 17.00 -26.63
N GLU A 297 13.29 17.75 -27.05
CA GLU A 297 13.64 18.03 -28.48
C GLU A 297 15.15 18.37 -28.73
N ASN A 298 15.68 17.75 -29.80
CA ASN A 298 16.87 18.05 -30.65
C ASN A 298 18.33 17.71 -30.24
N GLY A 299 18.93 16.80 -31.04
CA GLY A 299 20.40 16.64 -31.25
C GLY A 299 20.99 15.27 -30.85
N LEU A 300 21.67 14.55 -31.76
CA LEU A 300 22.31 13.22 -31.57
C LEU A 300 21.39 12.03 -31.16
N SER A 301 21.36 10.98 -31.98
CA SER A 301 20.46 9.82 -31.79
C SER A 301 21.18 8.67 -31.07
N VAL A 302 20.91 8.50 -29.77
CA VAL A 302 21.13 7.20 -29.11
C VAL A 302 20.07 6.24 -29.64
N LYS A 303 20.41 5.46 -30.67
CA LYS A 303 19.52 4.42 -31.17
C LYS A 303 19.34 3.37 -30.08
N GLY A 304 18.09 3.11 -29.67
CA GLY A 304 17.74 1.99 -28.80
C GLY A 304 17.58 2.36 -27.32
N PHE A 305 16.48 1.89 -26.73
CA PHE A 305 16.19 2.04 -25.30
C PHE A 305 17.24 1.32 -24.43
N ARG A 306 17.86 0.26 -24.95
CA ARG A 306 18.99 -0.44 -24.31
C ARG A 306 20.17 0.49 -24.04
N ASN A 307 20.56 1.30 -25.02
CA ASN A 307 21.69 2.20 -24.90
C ASN A 307 21.40 3.34 -23.93
N LYS A 308 20.17 3.86 -23.92
CA LYS A 308 19.73 4.84 -22.92
C LYS A 308 19.75 4.26 -21.50
N CYS A 309 19.29 3.02 -21.34
CA CYS A 309 19.36 2.27 -20.08
C CYS A 309 20.82 2.13 -19.60
N ALA A 310 21.71 1.60 -20.45
CA ALA A 310 23.11 1.38 -20.10
C ALA A 310 23.83 2.69 -19.74
N PHE A 311 23.58 3.77 -20.50
CA PHE A 311 24.14 5.09 -20.20
C PHE A 311 23.66 5.63 -18.84
N TYR A 312 22.34 5.61 -18.60
CA TYR A 312 21.76 6.07 -17.34
C TYR A 312 22.33 5.32 -16.13
N PHE A 313 22.45 3.99 -16.21
CA PHE A 313 23.01 3.19 -15.13
C PHE A 313 24.50 3.44 -14.93
N GLY A 314 25.27 3.56 -16.01
CA GLY A 314 26.68 3.89 -15.92
C GLY A 314 26.90 5.20 -15.17
N VAL A 315 26.14 6.24 -15.51
CA VAL A 315 26.23 7.57 -14.87
C VAL A 315 25.66 7.55 -13.44
N LYS A 316 24.39 7.19 -13.26
CA LYS A 316 23.70 7.32 -11.97
C LYS A 316 24.25 6.38 -10.89
N ARG A 317 24.64 5.16 -11.26
CA ARG A 317 25.22 4.19 -10.30
C ARG A 317 26.75 4.27 -10.27
N ARG A 318 27.38 5.17 -11.04
CA ARG A 318 28.84 5.28 -11.18
C ARG A 318 29.50 3.93 -11.47
N ASN A 319 28.88 3.14 -12.34
CA ASN A 319 29.32 1.78 -12.64
C ASN A 319 29.74 1.66 -14.10
N GLU A 320 31.05 1.69 -14.28
CA GLU A 320 31.77 1.58 -15.54
C GLU A 320 31.45 0.33 -16.37
N THR A 321 30.98 -0.75 -15.74
CA THR A 321 30.62 -1.97 -16.44
C THR A 321 29.43 -1.74 -17.39
N TYR A 322 28.47 -0.89 -17.01
CA TYR A 322 27.35 -0.53 -17.88
C TYR A 322 27.78 0.32 -19.08
N CYS A 323 28.73 1.23 -18.89
CA CYS A 323 29.30 2.02 -19.99
C CYS A 323 29.96 1.13 -21.04
N SER A 324 30.47 -0.04 -20.64
CA SER A 324 31.11 -0.98 -21.55
C SER A 324 30.16 -1.60 -22.58
N GLU A 325 28.86 -1.66 -22.27
CA GLU A 325 27.81 -2.22 -23.13
C GLU A 325 27.35 -1.25 -24.24
N LEU A 326 27.76 0.02 -24.18
CA LEU A 326 27.40 1.00 -25.20
C LEU A 326 28.16 0.69 -26.50
N PRO A 327 27.46 0.51 -27.64
CA PRO A 327 28.07 0.16 -28.92
C PRO A 327 28.79 1.34 -29.57
N ASP A 328 28.35 2.55 -29.27
CA ASP A 328 28.95 3.78 -29.80
C ASP A 328 30.11 4.23 -28.91
N SER A 329 31.28 4.41 -29.54
CA SER A 329 32.52 4.72 -28.83
C SER A 329 32.53 6.10 -28.18
N GLU A 330 31.78 7.07 -28.71
CA GLU A 330 31.69 8.43 -28.14
C GLU A 330 30.78 8.42 -26.91
N TYR A 331 29.62 7.76 -27.00
CA TYR A 331 28.74 7.58 -25.83
C TYR A 331 29.38 6.76 -24.72
N LYS A 332 30.13 5.72 -25.09
CA LYS A 332 30.89 4.91 -24.15
C LYS A 332 31.92 5.77 -23.41
N LYS A 333 32.69 6.61 -24.11
CA LYS A 333 33.64 7.55 -23.49
C LYS A 333 32.95 8.54 -22.56
N LEU A 334 31.84 9.15 -23.01
CA LEU A 334 31.07 10.10 -22.21
C LEU A 334 30.52 9.45 -20.93
N CYS A 335 29.95 8.24 -21.05
CA CYS A 335 29.45 7.48 -19.91
C CYS A 335 30.57 7.20 -18.89
N TYR A 336 31.75 6.74 -19.34
CA TYR A 336 32.90 6.52 -18.44
C TYR A 336 33.34 7.80 -17.73
N LEU A 337 33.38 8.92 -18.46
CA LEU A 337 33.79 10.21 -17.90
C LEU A 337 32.82 10.63 -16.78
N LEU A 338 31.52 10.61 -17.06
CA LEU A 338 30.48 10.96 -16.10
C LEU A 338 30.40 9.99 -14.91
N ALA A 339 30.57 8.68 -15.15
CA ALA A 339 30.57 7.66 -14.10
C ALA A 339 31.73 7.84 -13.09
N ARG A 340 32.86 8.41 -13.53
CA ARG A 340 34.07 8.64 -12.71
C ARG A 340 34.10 9.99 -12.00
N MET A 341 33.19 10.90 -12.33
CA MET A 341 33.18 12.21 -11.68
C MET A 341 32.76 12.07 -10.21
N GLU A 342 33.66 12.46 -9.32
CA GLU A 342 33.34 12.64 -7.91
C GLU A 342 32.40 13.83 -7.79
N VAL A 343 31.15 13.59 -7.38
CA VAL A 343 30.31 14.67 -6.86
C VAL A 343 30.96 15.09 -5.54
N VAL A 344 31.60 16.25 -5.58
CA VAL A 344 31.96 16.99 -4.38
C VAL A 344 30.66 17.60 -3.88
N ASP A 345 30.07 16.99 -2.85
CA ASP A 345 28.87 17.50 -2.17
C ASP A 345 29.18 18.79 -1.40
#